data_AF-A0A4Y2DT27-F1
#
_entry.id   AF-A0A4Y2DT27-F1
#
_cell.length_a   1.000
_cell.length_b   1.000
_cell.length_c   1.000
_cell.angle_alpha   90.00
_cell.angle_beta   90.00
_cell.angle_gamma   90.00
#
_symmetry.space_group_name_H-M   'P 1'
#
loop_
_entity.id
_entity.type
_entity.pdbx_description
1 polymer ?
#
loop_
_entity_poly.entity_id
_entity_poly.type
_entity_poly.pdbx_seq_one_letter_code
_entity_poly.pdbx_strand_id
1 'polypeptide(L)'
;MNFNFVKEQQNSHNFCLDLPLILDYKNWKVYVHNFKEDFSPSSSYRDILDGEAYAKIKNLKYSDNISLQFNIDGISMYRKSNYPIWPIQCLINELPPNERKDHILMCDLLFGPHKPNLNIFFKPFVTELSNLSRSGFKWIDATNSKQTVSKVFPIICSSDAPTRAAIQNFILYNGKYGYGFCQDSGERVEKAKGSAVFFHFNNHSLKFVLLNNVWILLKKLL
;
A
#
# COMPACT_ATOMS: atom_id res chain seq x y z
N MET A 1 11.24 -14.35 22.70
CA MET A 1 9.78 -14.40 22.86
C MET A 1 9.27 -15.66 22.20
N ASN A 2 8.70 -16.59 22.97
CA ASN A 2 8.07 -17.79 22.44
C ASN A 2 6.64 -17.46 22.02
N PHE A 3 6.34 -17.56 20.73
CA PHE A 3 4.97 -17.46 20.22
C PHE A 3 4.39 -18.87 20.10
N ASN A 4 3.33 -19.15 20.86
CA ASN A 4 2.60 -20.41 20.81
C ASN A 4 1.71 -20.46 19.56
N PHE A 5 1.87 -21.55 18.80
CA PHE A 5 1.17 -21.82 17.55
C PHE A 5 -0.12 -22.61 17.81
N VAL A 6 -1.25 -22.09 17.35
CA VAL A 6 -2.48 -22.88 17.22
C VAL A 6 -2.57 -23.34 15.75
N LYS A 7 -2.54 -24.66 15.56
CA LYS A 7 -2.78 -25.33 14.27
C LYS A 7 -4.28 -25.39 14.03
N GLU A 8 -4.77 -24.76 12.96
CA GLU A 8 -5.73 -25.38 12.01
C GLU A 8 -6.14 -24.43 10.87
N GLN A 9 -6.10 -24.99 9.65
CA GLN A 9 -6.63 -24.52 8.35
C GLN A 9 -6.17 -23.15 7.82
N GLN A 10 -5.32 -23.19 6.77
CA GLN A 10 -4.69 -22.03 6.10
C GLN A 10 -4.14 -21.02 7.12
N ASN A 11 -2.89 -21.23 7.53
CA ASN A 11 -2.19 -20.42 8.54
C ASN A 11 -1.95 -18.96 8.08
N SER A 12 -3.02 -18.17 7.91
CA SER A 12 -2.99 -16.71 7.82
C SER A 12 -2.72 -16.18 9.22
N HIS A 13 -1.50 -15.69 9.43
CA HIS A 13 -1.20 -14.95 10.65
C HIS A 13 -1.51 -13.49 10.36
N ASN A 14 -2.75 -13.08 10.65
CA ASN A 14 -3.17 -11.69 10.50
C ASN A 14 -2.36 -10.84 11.49
N PHE A 15 -1.42 -10.04 10.99
CA PHE A 15 -0.88 -8.94 11.77
C PHE A 15 -1.83 -7.75 11.61
N CYS A 16 -2.11 -7.04 12.70
CA CYS A 16 -3.01 -5.89 12.73
C CYS A 16 -2.14 -4.65 12.51
N LEU A 17 -2.36 -3.84 11.47
CA LEU A 17 -1.58 -2.60 11.21
C LEU A 17 -1.58 -1.64 12.40
N ASP A 18 -2.68 -1.57 13.13
CA ASP A 18 -2.88 -0.70 14.28
C ASP A 18 -1.82 -0.97 15.36
N LEU A 19 -1.44 -2.23 15.59
CA LEU A 19 -0.55 -2.57 16.69
C LEU A 19 0.89 -2.08 16.47
N PRO A 20 1.56 -2.35 15.33
CA PRO A 20 2.87 -1.77 15.03
C PRO A 20 2.85 -0.25 14.95
N LEU A 21 1.80 0.34 14.33
CA LEU A 21 1.68 1.79 14.26
C LEU A 21 1.58 2.42 15.66
N ILE A 22 0.76 1.87 16.55
CA ILE A 22 0.60 2.40 17.91
C ILE A 22 1.87 2.20 18.77
N LEU A 23 2.56 1.07 18.61
CA LEU A 23 3.75 0.73 19.39
C LEU A 23 4.96 1.60 19.00
N ASP A 24 5.15 1.84 17.70
CA ASP A 24 6.39 2.45 17.20
C ASP A 24 6.25 3.94 16.86
N TYR A 25 5.04 4.44 16.57
CA TYR A 25 4.87 5.84 16.14
C TYR A 25 5.33 6.85 17.19
N LYS A 26 5.26 6.52 18.48
CA LYS A 26 5.80 7.37 19.56
C LYS A 26 7.30 7.65 19.37
N ASN A 27 8.05 6.64 18.95
CA ASN A 27 9.50 6.75 18.73
C ASN A 27 9.79 7.53 17.43
N TRP A 28 8.89 7.42 16.46
CA TRP A 28 9.06 8.04 15.13
C TRP A 28 8.55 9.47 15.04
N LYS A 29 7.73 9.91 16.00
CA LYS A 29 7.08 11.22 15.97
C LYS A 29 8.08 12.36 15.78
N VAL A 30 9.23 12.29 16.44
CA VAL A 30 10.27 13.32 16.34
C VAL A 30 10.86 13.37 14.94
N TYR A 31 11.19 12.21 14.35
CA TYR A 31 11.66 12.12 12.96
C TYR A 31 10.62 12.64 11.97
N VAL A 32 9.36 12.25 12.16
CA VAL A 32 8.22 12.70 11.34
C VAL A 32 8.03 14.21 11.40
N HIS A 33 8.10 14.78 12.60
CA HIS A 33 7.95 16.22 12.80
C HIS A 33 9.10 16.99 12.14
N ASN A 34 10.34 16.62 12.46
CA ASN A 34 11.52 17.30 11.92
C ASN A 34 11.56 17.23 10.40
N PHE A 35 11.25 16.07 9.81
CA PHE A 35 11.22 15.93 8.37
C PHE A 35 10.15 16.82 7.72
N LYS A 36 8.96 16.95 8.32
CA LYS A 36 7.91 17.85 7.80
C LYS A 36 8.30 19.33 7.87
N GLU A 37 8.95 19.74 8.96
CA GLU A 37 9.43 21.12 9.14
C GLU A 37 10.55 21.47 8.14
N ASP A 38 11.49 20.55 7.94
CA ASP A 38 12.57 20.70 6.97
C ASP A 38 12.05 20.70 5.51
N PHE A 39 10.85 20.16 5.29
CA PHE A 39 10.25 20.04 3.96
C PHE A 39 9.59 21.35 3.51
N SER A 40 10.39 22.28 2.99
CA SER A 40 9.89 23.51 2.34
C SER A 40 9.34 23.25 0.93
N PRO A 41 8.32 23.99 0.46
CA PRO A 41 7.85 23.92 -0.92
C PRO A 41 9.01 24.20 -1.89
N SER A 42 9.22 23.35 -2.88
CA SER A 42 10.24 23.55 -3.91
C SER A 42 9.65 23.43 -5.31
N SER A 43 10.30 24.07 -6.28
CA SER A 43 9.89 23.98 -7.70
C SER A 43 10.20 22.63 -8.36
N SER A 44 10.93 21.74 -7.67
CA SER A 44 11.39 20.44 -8.16
C SER A 44 10.81 19.30 -7.33
N TYR A 45 10.49 18.17 -7.96
CA TYR A 45 10.16 16.94 -7.22
C TYR A 45 11.42 16.35 -6.61
N ARG A 46 11.48 16.30 -5.27
CA ARG A 46 12.59 15.71 -4.50
C ARG A 46 12.16 14.48 -3.74
N ASP A 47 10.90 14.45 -3.32
CA ASP A 47 10.36 13.38 -2.49
C ASP A 47 8.87 13.12 -2.79
N ILE A 48 8.31 12.03 -2.26
CA ILE A 48 6.88 11.72 -2.39
C ILE A 48 5.98 12.81 -1.79
N LEU A 49 6.48 13.55 -0.80
CA LEU A 49 5.79 14.70 -0.20
C LEU A 49 5.55 15.85 -1.20
N ASP A 50 6.32 15.95 -2.28
CA ASP A 50 6.09 16.93 -3.37
C ASP A 50 4.97 16.48 -4.33
N GLY A 51 4.51 15.24 -4.23
CA GLY A 51 3.57 14.63 -5.17
C GLY A 51 2.15 15.22 -5.10
N GLU A 52 1.48 15.31 -6.26
CA GLU A 52 0.11 15.84 -6.35
C GLU A 52 -0.88 15.04 -5.47
N ALA A 53 -0.70 13.72 -5.38
CA ALA A 53 -1.53 12.86 -4.53
C ALA A 53 -1.38 13.21 -3.04
N TYR A 54 -0.16 13.54 -2.59
CA TYR A 54 0.10 14.01 -1.24
C TYR A 54 -0.57 15.37 -0.99
N ALA A 55 -0.40 16.32 -1.92
CA ALA A 55 -0.96 17.66 -1.82
C ALA A 55 -2.50 17.70 -1.81
N LYS A 56 -3.17 16.71 -2.41
CA LYS A 56 -4.64 16.58 -2.41
C LYS A 56 -5.22 16.26 -1.03
N ILE A 57 -4.41 15.75 -0.10
CA ILE A 57 -4.87 15.41 1.25
C ILE A 57 -4.77 16.64 2.15
N LYS A 58 -5.94 17.15 2.55
CA LYS A 58 -6.04 18.36 3.39
C LYS A 58 -5.27 18.19 4.70
N ASN A 59 -4.47 19.21 5.02
CA ASN A 59 -3.73 19.35 6.27
C ASN A 59 -2.72 18.24 6.58
N LEU A 60 -2.37 17.36 5.64
CA LEU A 60 -1.41 16.28 5.90
C LEU A 60 -0.03 16.82 6.32
N LYS A 61 0.43 17.87 5.63
CA LYS A 61 1.71 18.54 5.93
C LYS A 61 1.74 19.22 7.32
N TYR A 62 0.62 19.81 7.74
CA TYR A 62 0.55 20.66 8.94
C TYR A 62 -0.18 19.97 10.11
N SER A 63 -0.21 18.65 10.12
CA SER A 63 -0.84 17.87 11.20
C SER A 63 0.01 16.66 11.57
N ASP A 64 -0.40 15.96 12.62
CA ASP A 64 0.21 14.69 13.03
C ASP A 64 -0.28 13.50 12.19
N ASN A 65 -1.04 13.74 11.12
CA ASN A 65 -1.45 12.71 10.19
C ASN A 65 -0.26 12.23 9.35
N ILE A 66 -0.33 11.01 8.89
CA ILE A 66 0.71 10.39 8.06
C ILE A 66 0.12 9.79 6.80
N SER A 67 0.97 9.59 5.81
CA SER A 67 0.66 8.86 4.60
C SER A 67 1.48 7.59 4.49
N LEU A 68 0.88 6.59 3.85
CA LEU A 68 1.39 5.24 3.78
C LEU A 68 1.63 4.85 2.33
N GLN A 69 2.76 4.20 2.07
CA GLN A 69 2.91 3.34 0.90
C GLN A 69 2.82 1.90 1.38
N PHE A 70 2.19 1.04 0.60
CA PHE A 70 2.22 -0.39 0.88
C PHE A 70 2.56 -1.21 -0.34
N ASN A 71 3.20 -2.35 -0.11
CA ASN A 71 3.60 -3.31 -1.12
C ASN A 71 2.97 -4.67 -0.81
N ILE A 72 2.58 -5.38 -1.87
CA ILE A 72 2.13 -6.77 -1.81
C ILE A 72 2.76 -7.51 -2.96
N ASP A 73 3.52 -8.55 -2.64
CA ASP A 73 4.22 -9.36 -3.63
C ASP A 73 4.21 -10.84 -3.26
N GLY A 74 4.26 -11.71 -4.26
CA GLY A 74 4.36 -13.16 -4.08
C GLY A 74 5.81 -13.61 -4.12
N ILE A 75 6.40 -13.93 -2.97
CA ILE A 75 7.76 -14.44 -2.87
C ILE A 75 7.75 -15.96 -2.87
N SER A 76 8.41 -16.60 -3.83
CA SER A 76 8.63 -18.05 -3.82
C SER A 76 9.85 -18.40 -2.95
N MET A 77 9.64 -19.14 -1.87
CA MET A 77 10.72 -19.51 -0.95
C MET A 77 11.65 -20.61 -1.48
N TYR A 78 11.15 -21.51 -2.33
CA TYR A 78 11.89 -22.68 -2.77
C TYR A 78 11.71 -22.91 -4.27
N ARG A 79 12.80 -23.20 -4.99
CA ARG A 79 12.76 -23.51 -6.44
C ARG A 79 11.90 -24.74 -6.80
N LYS A 80 11.60 -25.60 -5.82
CA LYS A 80 10.90 -26.89 -6.03
C LYS A 80 9.62 -27.07 -5.22
N SER A 81 9.27 -26.16 -4.29
CA SER A 81 8.03 -26.28 -3.53
C SER A 81 7.12 -25.09 -3.80
N ASN A 82 5.84 -25.35 -4.06
CA ASN A 82 4.82 -24.35 -4.33
C ASN A 82 4.33 -23.70 -3.03
N TYR A 83 5.25 -23.13 -2.24
CA TYR A 83 4.93 -22.49 -0.97
C TYR A 83 5.25 -20.99 -1.04
N PRO A 84 4.37 -20.19 -1.69
CA PRO A 84 4.56 -18.74 -1.74
C PRO A 84 4.30 -18.07 -0.39
N ILE A 85 5.08 -17.04 -0.11
CA ILE A 85 4.83 -16.03 0.93
C ILE A 85 4.26 -14.79 0.26
N TRP A 86 3.27 -14.17 0.91
CA TRP A 86 2.68 -12.91 0.51
C TRP A 86 2.73 -11.94 1.70
N PRO A 87 3.81 -11.14 1.83
CA PRO A 87 3.87 -10.10 2.84
C PRO A 87 3.10 -8.87 2.38
N ILE A 88 2.41 -8.22 3.31
CA ILE A 88 1.97 -6.83 3.17
C ILE A 88 2.95 -5.97 3.94
N GLN A 89 3.73 -5.16 3.23
CA GLN A 89 4.72 -4.27 3.81
C GLN A 89 4.25 -2.84 3.70
N CYS A 90 4.40 -2.05 4.75
CA CYS A 90 4.04 -0.63 4.75
C CYS A 90 5.22 0.27 5.09
N LEU A 91 5.18 1.48 4.55
CA LEU A 91 6.20 2.51 4.67
C LEU A 91 5.53 3.84 5.02
N ILE A 92 6.02 4.53 6.04
CA ILE A 92 5.53 5.87 6.40
C ILE A 92 6.31 6.91 5.59
N ASN A 93 5.60 7.76 4.84
CA ASN A 93 6.24 8.75 3.97
C ASN A 93 6.89 9.89 4.72
N GLU A 94 6.33 10.25 5.87
CA GLU A 94 6.81 11.35 6.67
C GLU A 94 8.09 11.02 7.45
N LEU A 95 8.58 9.78 7.38
CA LEU A 95 9.94 9.46 7.84
C LEU A 95 10.97 10.00 6.82
N PRO A 96 12.15 10.45 7.27
CA PRO A 96 13.26 10.78 6.38
C PRO A 96 13.62 9.59 5.45
N PRO A 97 14.06 9.84 4.20
CA PRO A 97 14.35 8.77 3.24
C PRO A 97 15.28 7.66 3.72
N ASN A 98 16.25 8.00 4.57
CA ASN A 98 17.17 7.01 5.16
C ASN A 98 16.46 6.15 6.21
N GLU A 99 15.64 6.76 7.08
CA GLU A 99 14.89 6.07 8.12
C GLU A 99 13.77 5.18 7.56
N ARG A 100 13.19 5.54 6.41
CA ARG A 100 12.11 4.76 5.77
C ARG A 100 12.48 3.28 5.55
N LYS A 101 13.72 3.01 5.18
CA LYS A 101 14.20 1.63 4.87
C LYS A 101 14.35 0.78 6.12
N ASP A 102 14.72 1.39 7.23
CA ASP A 102 14.95 0.70 8.50
C ASP A 102 13.63 0.49 9.29
N HIS A 103 12.59 1.23 8.90
CA HIS A 103 11.28 1.23 9.56
C HIS A 103 10.16 0.72 8.64
N ILE A 104 10.43 -0.32 7.85
CA ILE A 104 9.39 -1.02 7.08
C ILE A 104 8.52 -1.84 8.03
N LEU A 105 7.23 -1.53 8.04
CA LEU A 105 6.23 -2.25 8.82
C LEU A 105 5.83 -3.53 8.09
N MET A 106 5.95 -4.69 8.76
CA MET A 106 5.36 -5.93 8.28
C MET A 106 3.95 -6.08 8.86
N CYS A 107 2.95 -5.92 7.99
CA CYS A 107 1.58 -5.69 8.41
C CYS A 107 0.70 -6.91 8.25
N ASP A 108 1.03 -7.82 7.34
CA ASP A 108 0.41 -9.13 7.24
C ASP A 108 1.38 -10.08 6.54
N LEU A 109 1.27 -11.37 6.84
CA LEU A 109 2.09 -12.40 6.24
C LEU A 109 1.26 -13.65 5.98
N LEU A 110 0.96 -13.89 4.71
CA LEU A 110 0.32 -15.12 4.31
C LEU A 110 1.31 -16.11 3.75
N PHE A 111 1.18 -17.35 4.18
CA PHE A 111 1.99 -18.47 3.72
C PHE A 111 1.11 -19.70 3.53
N GLY A 112 1.27 -20.38 2.40
CA GLY A 112 0.50 -21.60 2.14
C GLY A 112 0.95 -22.35 0.88
N PRO A 113 0.44 -23.57 0.66
CA PRO A 113 0.79 -24.42 -0.48
C PRO A 113 0.21 -23.93 -1.83
N HIS A 114 -0.60 -22.88 -1.82
CA HIS A 114 -1.29 -22.36 -3.00
C HIS A 114 -1.31 -20.84 -2.99
N LYS A 115 -1.46 -20.25 -4.18
CA LYS A 115 -1.70 -18.82 -4.32
C LYS A 115 -3.00 -18.45 -3.61
N PRO A 116 -2.98 -17.45 -2.71
CA PRO A 116 -4.16 -17.10 -1.95
C PRO A 116 -5.20 -16.39 -2.82
N ASN A 117 -6.46 -16.46 -2.39
CA ASN A 117 -7.46 -15.52 -2.88
C ASN A 117 -7.16 -14.14 -2.27
N LEU A 118 -6.43 -13.31 -3.03
CA LEU A 118 -5.97 -12.00 -2.57
C LEU A 118 -7.11 -11.09 -2.14
N ASN A 119 -8.31 -11.20 -2.70
CA ASN A 119 -9.46 -10.39 -2.28
C ASN A 119 -9.93 -10.73 -0.87
N ILE A 120 -9.87 -11.99 -0.47
CA ILE A 120 -10.23 -12.42 0.90
C ILE A 120 -9.12 -12.01 1.86
N PHE A 121 -7.87 -12.30 1.51
CA PHE A 121 -6.70 -11.97 2.31
C PHE A 121 -6.53 -10.47 2.55
N PHE A 122 -6.80 -9.64 1.53
CA PHE A 122 -6.58 -8.20 1.61
C PHE A 122 -7.71 -7.44 2.29
N LYS A 123 -8.88 -8.06 2.47
CA LYS A 123 -10.07 -7.41 3.02
C LYS A 123 -9.88 -6.89 4.46
N PRO A 124 -9.28 -7.64 5.40
CA PRO A 124 -8.99 -7.12 6.75
C PRO A 124 -8.11 -5.88 6.72
N PHE A 125 -7.00 -5.93 5.97
CA PHE A 125 -6.07 -4.81 5.81
C PHE A 125 -6.74 -3.56 5.24
N VAL A 126 -7.55 -3.69 4.18
CA VAL A 126 -8.28 -2.55 3.60
C VAL A 126 -9.32 -1.98 4.58
N THR A 127 -9.98 -2.84 5.34
CA THR A 127 -10.96 -2.42 6.36
C THR A 127 -10.27 -1.61 7.44
N GLU A 128 -9.09 -2.04 7.87
CA GLU A 128 -8.25 -1.36 8.85
C GLU A 128 -7.74 -0.01 8.33
N LEU A 129 -7.18 0.04 7.12
CA LEU A 129 -6.78 1.30 6.48
C LEU A 129 -7.94 2.28 6.35
N SER A 130 -9.14 1.79 6.00
CA SER A 130 -10.34 2.62 5.94
C SER A 130 -10.68 3.21 7.31
N ASN A 131 -10.60 2.41 8.38
CA ASN A 131 -10.79 2.89 9.75
C ASN A 131 -9.72 3.90 10.17
N LEU A 132 -8.46 3.65 9.88
CA LEU A 132 -7.35 4.57 10.16
C LEU A 132 -7.46 5.90 9.39
N SER A 133 -7.94 5.88 8.15
CA SER A 133 -8.18 7.11 7.37
C SER A 133 -9.33 7.96 7.93
N ARG A 134 -10.38 7.30 8.44
CA ARG A 134 -11.59 7.96 8.93
C ARG A 134 -11.45 8.43 10.38
N SER A 135 -11.06 7.51 11.26
CA SER A 135 -11.05 7.66 12.71
C SER A 135 -9.65 7.92 13.27
N GLY A 136 -8.60 7.48 12.58
CA GLY A 136 -7.22 7.55 13.06
C GLY A 136 -6.92 6.60 14.22
N PHE A 137 -5.68 6.61 14.68
CA PHE A 137 -5.22 5.89 15.87
C PHE A 137 -4.88 6.87 16.98
N LYS A 138 -5.08 6.44 18.23
CA LYS A 138 -4.82 7.23 19.44
C LYS A 138 -3.41 6.95 19.94
N TRP A 139 -2.68 8.00 20.30
CA TRP A 139 -1.36 7.90 20.92
C TRP A 139 -1.17 9.02 21.95
N ILE A 140 -0.20 8.85 22.85
CA ILE A 140 0.16 9.84 23.86
C ILE A 140 1.44 10.50 23.39
N ASP A 141 1.40 11.83 23.26
CA ASP A 141 2.56 12.62 22.92
C ASP A 141 3.50 12.72 24.13
N ALA A 142 4.73 12.25 23.95
CA ALA A 142 5.74 12.22 25.01
C ALA A 142 6.19 13.63 25.42
N THR A 143 6.01 14.65 24.57
CA THR A 143 6.47 16.02 24.83
C THR A 143 5.55 16.81 25.74
N ASN A 144 4.24 16.55 25.67
CA ASN A 144 3.20 17.32 26.38
C ASN A 144 2.21 16.44 27.15
N SER A 145 2.41 15.12 27.15
CA SER A 145 1.53 14.11 27.78
C SER A 145 0.08 14.14 27.29
N LYS A 146 -0.20 14.76 26.14
CA LYS A 146 -1.55 14.89 25.59
C LYS A 146 -1.90 13.68 24.75
N GLN A 147 -3.15 13.24 24.88
CA GLN A 147 -3.70 12.25 23.95
C GLN A 147 -4.02 12.92 22.61
N THR A 148 -3.43 12.40 21.55
CA THR A 148 -3.58 12.88 20.17
C THR A 148 -4.13 11.77 19.28
N VAL A 149 -4.80 12.17 18.20
CA VAL A 149 -5.31 11.26 17.17
C VAL A 149 -4.65 11.61 15.85
N SER A 150 -4.02 10.61 15.24
CA SER A 150 -3.39 10.72 13.92
C SER A 150 -4.11 9.83 12.93
N LYS A 151 -4.46 10.39 11.76
CA LYS A 151 -5.05 9.66 10.64
C LYS A 151 -3.97 9.15 9.70
N VAL A 152 -4.24 8.02 9.05
CA VAL A 152 -3.33 7.39 8.10
C VAL A 152 -3.96 7.40 6.72
N PHE A 153 -3.21 7.90 5.73
CA PHE A 153 -3.67 8.00 4.35
C PHE A 153 -2.79 7.14 3.44
N PRO A 154 -3.24 5.95 3.03
CA PRO A 154 -2.54 5.16 2.02
C PRO A 154 -2.61 5.89 0.68
N ILE A 155 -1.45 6.27 0.12
CA ILE A 155 -1.33 7.04 -1.14
C ILE A 155 -0.62 6.31 -2.27
N ILE A 156 0.12 5.24 -1.95
CA ILE A 156 0.79 4.41 -2.95
C ILE A 156 0.56 2.94 -2.62
N CYS A 157 0.24 2.17 -3.65
CA CYS A 157 0.31 0.71 -3.66
C CYS A 157 1.32 0.29 -4.72
N SER A 158 2.41 -0.34 -4.29
CA SER A 158 3.36 -1.00 -5.19
C SER A 158 2.96 -2.46 -5.34
N SER A 159 2.77 -2.93 -6.58
CA SER A 159 2.49 -4.33 -6.88
C SER A 159 2.81 -4.63 -8.34
N ASP A 160 3.20 -5.88 -8.62
CA ASP A 160 3.37 -6.36 -9.98
C ASP A 160 2.02 -6.42 -10.74
N ALA A 161 2.05 -6.54 -12.07
CA ALA A 161 0.82 -6.52 -12.86
C ALA A 161 -0.19 -7.64 -12.51
N PRO A 162 0.24 -8.91 -12.29
CA PRO A 162 -0.65 -9.98 -11.81
C PRO A 162 -1.30 -9.68 -10.46
N THR A 163 -0.54 -9.19 -9.48
CA THR A 163 -1.05 -8.91 -8.13
C THR A 163 -1.96 -7.70 -8.13
N ARG A 164 -1.60 -6.66 -8.86
CA ARG A 164 -2.46 -5.49 -9.08
C ARG A 164 -3.79 -5.91 -9.69
N ALA A 165 -3.79 -6.70 -10.77
CA ALA A 165 -5.04 -7.19 -11.37
C ALA A 165 -5.88 -7.99 -10.36
N ALA A 166 -5.26 -8.83 -9.53
CA ALA A 166 -5.98 -9.60 -8.52
C ALA A 166 -6.60 -8.72 -7.42
N ILE A 167 -5.86 -7.76 -6.87
CA ILE A 167 -6.34 -6.82 -5.82
C ILE A 167 -7.43 -5.89 -6.37
N GLN A 168 -7.31 -5.49 -7.63
CA GLN A 168 -8.26 -4.61 -8.30
C GLN A 168 -9.46 -5.37 -8.89
N ASN A 169 -9.45 -6.69 -8.84
CA ASN A 169 -10.41 -7.57 -9.51
C ASN A 169 -10.54 -7.27 -11.02
N PHE A 170 -9.41 -7.00 -11.67
CA PHE A 170 -9.30 -6.77 -13.11
C PHE A 170 -8.89 -8.02 -13.88
N ILE A 171 -9.18 -7.98 -15.19
CA ILE A 171 -8.64 -8.94 -16.14
C ILE A 171 -7.11 -8.77 -16.17
N LEU A 172 -6.38 -9.89 -16.17
CA LEU A 172 -4.93 -9.86 -16.30
C LEU A 172 -4.48 -9.14 -17.57
N TYR A 173 -3.22 -8.69 -17.59
CA TYR A 173 -2.59 -7.95 -18.70
C TYR A 173 -2.67 -8.64 -20.08
N ASN A 174 -2.98 -9.95 -20.12
CA ASN A 174 -3.21 -10.73 -21.34
C ASN A 174 -4.64 -10.61 -21.90
N GLY A 175 -5.55 -9.96 -21.18
CA GLY A 175 -6.92 -9.75 -21.62
C GLY A 175 -7.09 -8.51 -22.48
N LYS A 176 -8.18 -8.48 -23.25
CA LYS A 176 -8.54 -7.34 -24.11
C LYS A 176 -8.59 -6.00 -23.35
N TYR A 177 -8.93 -6.00 -22.06
CA TYR A 177 -8.92 -4.81 -21.21
C TYR A 177 -7.95 -4.96 -20.04
N GLY A 178 -6.81 -5.63 -20.29
CA GLY A 178 -5.84 -5.99 -19.25
C GLY A 178 -4.94 -4.86 -18.76
N TYR A 179 -5.03 -3.66 -19.34
CA TYR A 179 -4.20 -2.54 -18.93
C TYR A 179 -4.72 -1.92 -17.64
N GLY A 180 -3.97 -2.10 -16.55
CA GLY A 180 -4.41 -1.71 -15.21
C GLY A 180 -4.47 -0.20 -14.92
N PHE A 181 -4.23 0.68 -15.91
CA PHE A 181 -4.25 2.15 -15.71
C PHE A 181 -5.29 2.90 -16.57
N CYS A 182 -5.88 2.27 -17.58
CA CYS A 182 -6.96 2.82 -18.40
C CYS A 182 -7.92 1.71 -18.88
N GLN A 183 -9.09 2.09 -19.39
CA GLN A 183 -10.11 1.15 -19.89
C GLN A 183 -9.96 0.84 -21.38
N ASP A 184 -8.84 1.22 -21.98
CA ASP A 184 -8.65 1.06 -23.42
C ASP A 184 -8.53 -0.42 -23.77
N SER A 185 -9.18 -0.82 -24.87
CA SER A 185 -9.03 -2.16 -25.39
C SER A 185 -7.64 -2.31 -26.01
N GLY A 186 -6.91 -3.31 -25.59
CA GLY A 186 -5.69 -3.76 -26.24
C GLY A 186 -5.99 -4.60 -27.47
N GLU A 187 -5.08 -4.54 -28.42
CA GLU A 187 -5.10 -5.32 -29.66
C GLU A 187 -4.23 -6.55 -29.51
N ARG A 188 -4.80 -7.71 -29.83
CA ARG A 188 -4.07 -8.97 -29.79
C ARG A 188 -3.28 -9.13 -31.08
N VAL A 189 -1.98 -9.21 -30.97
CA VAL A 189 -1.06 -9.40 -32.10
C VAL A 189 -0.38 -10.75 -31.94
N GLU A 190 -0.46 -11.58 -32.99
CA GLU A 190 0.23 -12.85 -33.03
C GLU A 190 1.74 -12.66 -33.16
N LYS A 191 2.51 -13.49 -32.45
CA LYS A 191 3.96 -13.57 -32.55
C LYS A 191 4.32 -14.98 -32.99
N ALA A 192 5.54 -15.17 -33.50
CA ALA A 192 6.03 -16.48 -33.94
C ALA A 192 5.86 -17.59 -32.87
N LYS A 193 5.93 -17.25 -31.58
CA LYS A 193 5.51 -18.11 -30.47
C LYS A 193 4.57 -17.34 -29.54
N GLY A 194 3.27 -17.61 -29.67
CA GLY A 194 2.22 -17.05 -28.81
C GLY A 194 1.65 -15.73 -29.30
N SER A 195 0.98 -15.00 -28.42
CA SER A 195 0.34 -13.72 -28.75
C SER A 195 0.64 -12.70 -27.66
N ALA A 196 0.77 -11.43 -28.03
CA ALA A 196 0.86 -10.32 -27.10
C ALA A 196 -0.36 -9.40 -27.26
N VAL A 197 -0.72 -8.69 -26.19
CA VAL A 197 -1.73 -7.63 -26.24
C VAL A 197 -1.00 -6.28 -26.19
N PHE A 198 -1.24 -5.43 -27.19
CA PHE A 198 -0.67 -4.09 -27.29
C PHE A 198 -1.73 -3.06 -26.94
N PHE A 199 -1.37 -2.09 -26.10
CA PHE A 199 -2.23 -0.97 -25.75
C PHE A 199 -1.68 0.29 -26.40
N HIS A 200 -2.52 1.01 -27.14
CA HIS A 200 -2.18 2.30 -27.69
C HIS A 200 -2.16 3.33 -26.55
N PHE A 201 -0.99 3.93 -26.30
CA PHE A 201 -0.87 4.97 -25.29
C PHE A 201 -1.46 6.27 -25.84
N ASN A 202 -2.76 6.46 -25.65
CA ASN A 202 -3.39 7.75 -25.87
C ASN A 202 -3.10 8.63 -24.65
N ASN A 203 -2.76 9.90 -24.88
CA ASN A 203 -2.35 10.91 -23.88
C ASN A 203 -3.48 11.31 -22.89
N HIS A 204 -4.37 10.37 -22.56
CA HIS A 204 -5.39 10.54 -21.55
C HIS A 204 -4.74 10.56 -20.18
N SER A 205 -4.96 11.67 -19.50
CA SER A 205 -4.59 11.93 -18.11
C SER A 205 -4.81 10.69 -17.25
N LEU A 206 -3.76 10.22 -16.56
CA LEU A 206 -3.87 9.25 -15.48
C LEU A 206 -4.92 9.78 -14.50
N LYS A 207 -6.11 9.18 -14.50
CA LYS A 207 -7.21 9.64 -13.65
C LYS A 207 -7.20 8.84 -12.35
N PHE A 208 -6.85 9.52 -11.26
CA PHE A 208 -6.96 9.03 -9.88
C PHE A 208 -8.43 8.83 -9.49
N VAL A 209 -8.75 7.75 -8.78
CA VAL A 209 -10.00 7.56 -8.06
C VAL A 209 -9.85 6.87 -6.72
N LEU A 210 -10.64 7.45 -5.82
CA LEU A 210 -11.14 6.92 -4.56
C LEU A 210 -11.92 5.61 -4.70
N LEU A 211 -11.33 4.51 -4.25
CA LEU A 211 -12.10 3.39 -3.70
C LEU A 211 -12.02 3.49 -2.17
N ASN A 212 -13.17 3.69 -1.53
CA ASN A 212 -13.33 3.60 -0.07
C ASN A 212 -12.30 4.38 0.77
N ASN A 213 -12.06 5.65 0.43
CA ASN A 213 -11.20 6.59 1.19
C ASN A 213 -9.70 6.22 1.27
N VAL A 214 -9.24 5.29 0.42
CA VAL A 214 -7.83 4.88 0.29
C VAL A 214 -7.33 5.37 -1.08
N TRP A 215 -6.28 6.20 -1.11
CA TRP A 215 -5.65 6.65 -2.35
C TRP A 215 -4.77 5.51 -2.90
N ILE A 216 -5.40 4.51 -3.50
CA ILE A 216 -4.70 3.59 -4.39
C ILE A 216 -4.77 4.20 -5.79
N LEU A 217 -3.68 4.07 -6.56
CA LEU A 217 -3.64 4.41 -7.97
C LEU A 217 -4.63 3.50 -8.73
N LEU A 218 -5.90 3.93 -8.85
CA LEU A 218 -7.06 3.18 -9.37
C LEU A 218 -8.15 4.15 -9.85
N LYS A 219 -8.94 3.85 -10.91
CA LYS A 219 -10.12 4.65 -11.37
C LYS A 219 -11.49 3.95 -11.03
N LYS A 220 -12.56 4.74 -10.84
CA LYS A 220 -13.97 4.52 -10.36
C LYS A 220 -14.69 3.28 -10.89
N LEU A 221 -15.27 2.52 -9.95
CA LEU A 221 -16.55 1.83 -10.13
C LEU A 221 -17.68 2.88 -10.13
N LEU A 222 -18.12 3.25 -11.32
CA LEU A 222 -19.54 3.36 -11.69
C LEU A 222 -19.70 2.63 -13.02
#